data_AF-R2U130-F1
#
_entry.id   AF-R2U130-F1
#
_cell.length_a   1.000
_cell.length_b   1.000
_cell.length_c   1.000
_cell.angle_alpha   90.00
_cell.angle_beta   90.00
_cell.angle_gamma   90.00
#
_symmetry.space_group_name_H-M   'P 1'
#
loop_
_entity.id
_entity.type
_entity.pdbx_description
1 polymer ?
#
loop_
_entity_poly.entity_id
_entity_poly.type
_entity_poly.pdbx_seq_one_letter_code
_entity_poly.pdbx_strand_id
1 'polypeptide(L)'
;MNKEHFLIELKIYLKPLSSQQQSFILNKYEEIFKERLANGETEEQIAKSLGKPRGIAEEILQEFDITVPEKKIERGGWQEIQPVATNDYYYEEAPEHPYDYTYRTDDRPHHNGFVRFCQVAGVLSLNFLFMFWMIFTAIMLLFSGWLAAVLFLFSPILGGISVFAGFNDGTMFQLFLSLFLCGAGIIGLLILTPLTKFFGKVLKHYLQWNIRVLRGEI
;
A
#
# COMPACT_ATOMS: atom_id res chain seq x y z
N MET A 1 32.22 12.73 -30.17
CA MET A 1 30.82 13.16 -30.33
C MET A 1 30.70 13.79 -31.70
N ASN A 2 29.75 13.32 -32.51
CA ASN A 2 29.57 13.76 -33.90
C ASN A 2 28.86 15.13 -33.94
N LYS A 3 29.07 15.91 -35.01
CA LYS A 3 28.34 17.16 -35.32
C LYS A 3 26.82 17.01 -35.15
N GLU A 4 26.23 15.95 -35.69
CA GLU A 4 24.77 15.77 -35.63
C GLU A 4 24.28 15.62 -34.19
N HIS A 5 25.00 14.82 -33.40
CA HIS A 5 24.69 14.62 -31.98
C HIS A 5 24.81 15.93 -31.20
N PHE A 6 25.80 16.77 -31.52
CA PHE A 6 25.97 18.10 -30.92
C PHE A 6 24.79 19.02 -31.20
N LEU A 7 24.38 19.12 -32.47
CA LEU A 7 23.29 20.02 -32.87
C LEU A 7 21.94 19.54 -32.34
N ILE A 8 21.69 18.23 -32.28
CA ILE A 8 20.46 17.67 -31.71
C ILE A 8 20.37 17.98 -30.22
N GLU A 9 21.44 17.78 -29.47
CA GLU A 9 21.45 18.05 -28.03
C GLU A 9 21.28 19.55 -27.74
N LEU A 10 21.97 20.41 -28.51
CA LEU A 10 21.81 21.86 -28.42
C LEU A 10 20.37 22.28 -28.73
N LYS A 11 19.75 21.71 -29.78
CA LYS A 11 18.35 21.96 -30.14
C LYS A 11 17.38 21.60 -29.01
N ILE A 12 17.60 20.48 -28.33
CA ILE A 12 16.77 20.02 -27.21
C ILE A 12 16.80 21.05 -26.06
N TYR A 13 17.98 21.53 -25.70
CA TYR A 13 18.11 22.50 -24.61
C TYR A 13 17.59 23.90 -24.97
N LEU A 14 17.65 24.30 -26.24
CA LEU A 14 17.14 25.59 -26.72
C LEU A 14 15.61 25.60 -27.01
N LYS A 15 14.87 24.55 -26.65
CA LYS A 15 13.40 24.48 -26.80
C LYS A 15 12.62 25.70 -26.24
N PRO A 16 13.07 26.37 -25.16
CA PRO A 16 12.39 27.57 -24.66
C PRO A 16 12.44 28.79 -25.59
N LEU A 17 13.35 28.83 -26.58
CA LEU A 17 13.47 29.95 -27.52
C LEU A 17 12.45 29.87 -28.65
N SER A 18 12.17 31.01 -29.28
CA SER A 18 11.38 31.05 -30.51
C SER A 18 12.05 30.25 -31.63
N SER A 19 11.25 29.70 -32.56
CA SER A 19 11.78 28.92 -33.69
C SER A 19 12.79 29.69 -34.54
N GLN A 20 12.61 31.02 -34.66
CA GLN A 20 13.53 31.90 -35.36
C GLN A 20 14.89 31.97 -34.65
N GLN A 21 14.91 32.25 -33.35
CA GLN A 21 16.15 32.30 -32.55
C GLN A 21 16.87 30.94 -32.52
N GLN A 22 16.12 29.85 -32.36
CA GLN A 22 16.68 28.50 -32.37
C GLN A 22 17.38 28.20 -33.70
N SER A 23 16.75 28.54 -34.83
CA SER A 23 17.37 28.33 -36.15
C SER A 23 18.62 29.19 -36.36
N PHE A 24 18.60 30.45 -35.91
CA PHE A 24 19.75 31.34 -35.99
C PHE A 24 20.97 30.79 -35.22
N ILE A 25 20.74 30.32 -34.00
CA ILE A 25 21.80 29.74 -33.16
C ILE A 25 22.33 28.44 -33.77
N LEU A 26 21.45 27.55 -34.21
CA LEU A 26 21.86 26.29 -34.84
C LEU A 26 22.69 26.53 -36.11
N ASN A 27 22.29 27.48 -36.95
CA ASN A 27 23.02 27.85 -38.15
C ASN A 27 24.41 28.41 -37.81
N LYS A 28 24.54 29.26 -36.79
CA LYS A 28 25.83 29.78 -36.33
C LYS A 28 26.80 28.65 -35.95
N TYR A 29 26.34 27.67 -35.17
CA TYR A 29 27.18 26.53 -34.80
C TYR A 29 27.47 25.61 -35.98
N GLU A 30 26.52 25.42 -36.89
CA GLU A 30 26.74 24.66 -38.12
C GLU A 30 27.83 25.29 -39.00
N GLU A 31 27.85 26.62 -39.12
CA GLU A 31 28.91 27.35 -39.85
C GLU A 31 30.28 27.16 -39.20
N ILE A 32 30.37 27.20 -37.86
CA ILE A 32 31.63 26.94 -37.14
C ILE A 32 32.14 25.52 -37.41
N PHE A 33 31.25 24.52 -37.39
CA PHE A 33 31.63 23.14 -37.72
C PHE A 33 32.11 23.03 -39.17
N LYS A 34 31.46 23.72 -40.10
CA LYS A 34 31.84 23.72 -41.52
C LYS A 34 33.21 24.37 -41.74
N GLU A 35 33.47 25.50 -41.10
CA GLU A 35 34.74 26.22 -41.20
C GLU A 35 35.90 25.41 -40.64
N ARG A 36 35.73 24.81 -39.46
CA ARG A 36 36.82 24.04 -38.82
C ARG A 36 37.06 22.69 -39.47
N LEU A 37 36.03 22.07 -40.04
CA LEU A 37 36.18 20.87 -40.84
C LEU A 37 36.95 21.18 -42.14
N ALA A 38 36.73 22.35 -42.74
CA ALA A 38 37.52 22.82 -43.88
C ALA A 38 39.00 23.09 -43.51
N ASN A 39 39.27 23.45 -42.26
CA ASN A 39 40.63 23.61 -41.73
C ASN A 39 41.31 22.27 -41.34
N GLY A 40 40.65 21.13 -41.58
CA GLY A 40 41.20 19.80 -41.35
C GLY A 40 41.02 19.25 -39.94
N GLU A 41 40.22 19.90 -39.08
CA GLU A 41 39.86 19.34 -37.78
C GLU A 41 38.79 18.25 -37.92
N THR A 42 38.84 17.24 -37.05
CA THR A 42 37.77 16.23 -37.01
C THR A 42 36.56 16.74 -36.22
N GLU A 43 35.37 16.28 -36.57
CA GLU A 43 34.12 16.68 -35.88
C GLU A 43 34.19 16.49 -34.36
N GLU A 44 34.90 15.45 -33.91
CA GLU A 44 35.07 15.17 -32.49
C GLU A 44 35.97 16.18 -31.77
N GLN A 45 37.03 16.65 -32.45
CA GLN A 45 37.91 17.70 -31.94
C GLN A 45 37.17 19.02 -31.84
N ILE A 46 36.37 19.35 -32.86
CA ILE A 46 35.54 20.55 -32.89
C ILE A 46 34.54 20.52 -31.72
N ALA A 47 33.77 19.43 -31.56
CA ALA A 47 32.83 19.28 -30.45
C ALA A 47 33.51 19.37 -29.07
N LYS A 48 34.71 18.78 -28.92
CA LYS A 48 35.47 18.83 -27.67
C LYS A 48 35.96 20.25 -27.35
N SER A 49 36.34 21.02 -28.37
CA SER A 49 36.82 22.40 -28.21
C SER A 49 35.70 23.40 -27.94
N LEU A 50 34.50 23.17 -28.48
CA LEU A 50 33.32 24.00 -28.23
C LEU A 50 32.74 23.78 -26.82
N GLY A 51 32.95 22.60 -26.24
CA GLY A 51 32.50 22.26 -24.90
C GLY A 51 31.18 21.49 -24.88
N LYS A 52 30.50 21.48 -23.72
CA LYS A 52 29.26 20.70 -23.54
C LYS A 52 28.06 21.49 -24.10
N PRO A 53 27.24 20.92 -25.00
CA PRO A 53 26.05 21.59 -25.57
C PRO A 53 25.12 22.19 -24.51
N ARG A 54 24.96 21.49 -23.39
CA ARG A 54 24.15 21.95 -22.26
C ARG A 54 24.63 23.28 -21.66
N GLY A 55 25.95 23.44 -21.47
CA GLY A 55 26.51 24.66 -20.89
C GLY A 55 26.37 25.86 -21.84
N ILE A 56 26.54 25.61 -23.14
CA ILE A 56 26.31 26.60 -24.18
C ILE A 56 24.83 27.02 -24.22
N ALA A 57 23.90 26.07 -24.13
CA ALA A 57 22.49 26.37 -24.11
C ALA A 57 22.09 27.20 -22.88
N GLU A 58 22.67 26.91 -21.73
CA GLU A 58 22.42 27.64 -20.49
C GLU A 58 22.92 29.09 -20.57
N GLU A 59 24.13 29.30 -21.10
CA GLU A 59 24.70 30.64 -21.35
C GLU A 59 23.84 31.46 -22.32
N ILE A 60 23.41 30.84 -23.43
CA ILE A 60 22.53 31.48 -24.41
C ILE A 60 21.17 31.82 -23.80
N LEU A 61 20.56 30.91 -23.03
CA LEU A 61 19.27 31.17 -22.39
C LEU A 61 19.36 32.29 -21.35
N GLN A 62 20.51 32.41 -20.67
CA GLN A 62 20.80 33.51 -19.75
C GLN A 62 20.94 34.86 -20.48
N GLU A 63 21.53 34.89 -21.68
CA GLU A 63 21.64 36.10 -22.52
C GLU A 63 20.27 36.63 -22.96
N PHE A 64 19.28 35.75 -23.14
CA PHE A 64 17.90 36.13 -23.51
C PHE A 64 16.98 36.45 -22.31
N ASP A 65 17.52 36.61 -21.09
CA ASP A 65 16.77 36.83 -19.84
C ASP A 65 15.73 35.73 -19.52
N ILE A 66 15.92 34.52 -20.06
CA ILE A 66 15.04 33.38 -19.81
C ILE A 66 15.58 32.59 -18.62
N THR A 67 15.00 32.80 -17.44
CA THR A 67 15.34 32.00 -16.26
C THR A 67 14.81 30.58 -16.44
N VAL A 68 15.70 29.63 -16.73
CA VAL A 68 15.35 28.20 -16.78
C VAL A 68 15.15 27.74 -15.33
N PRO A 69 13.94 27.30 -14.93
CA PRO A 69 13.76 26.73 -13.60
C PRO A 69 14.64 25.48 -13.51
N GLU A 70 15.60 25.48 -12.58
CA GLU A 70 16.46 24.34 -12.35
C GLU A 70 15.61 23.11 -12.02
N LYS A 71 15.59 22.14 -12.94
CA LYS A 71 14.89 20.88 -12.73
C LYS A 71 15.63 20.10 -11.65
N LYS A 72 15.25 20.30 -10.39
CA LYS A 72 15.64 19.42 -9.29
C LYS A 72 15.11 18.02 -9.59
N ILE A 73 15.97 17.16 -10.10
CA ILE A 73 15.69 15.73 -10.21
C ILE A 73 15.83 15.17 -8.79
N GLU A 74 14.71 14.91 -8.12
CA GLU A 74 14.74 14.20 -6.85
C GLU A 74 15.23 12.76 -7.09
N ARG A 75 16.12 12.26 -6.23
CA ARG A 75 16.79 10.95 -6.37
C ARG A 75 15.84 9.73 -6.31
N GLY A 76 14.53 9.94 -6.25
CA GLY A 76 13.51 8.91 -6.05
C GLY A 76 12.62 8.67 -7.26
N GLY A 77 13.21 8.41 -8.44
CA GLY A 77 12.67 7.47 -9.44
C GLY A 77 11.33 7.73 -10.15
N TRP A 78 10.50 8.69 -9.76
CA TRP A 78 9.29 9.09 -10.51
C TRP A 78 9.02 10.58 -10.33
N GLN A 79 9.03 11.32 -11.43
CA GLN A 79 8.56 12.70 -11.48
C GLN A 79 7.41 12.74 -12.48
N GLU A 80 6.21 12.93 -11.98
CA GLU A 80 5.00 13.06 -12.79
C GLU A 80 5.22 14.24 -13.75
N ILE A 81 5.18 13.96 -15.06
CA ILE A 81 5.31 15.00 -16.09
C ILE A 81 3.99 15.75 -16.08
N GLN A 82 3.90 16.80 -15.27
CA GLN A 82 2.78 17.73 -15.41
C GLN A 82 2.93 18.41 -16.77
N PRO A 83 1.89 18.42 -17.62
CA PRO A 83 1.92 19.21 -18.83
C PRO A 83 2.19 20.66 -18.42
N VAL A 84 3.21 21.29 -19.02
CA VAL A 84 3.50 22.69 -18.80
C VAL A 84 2.25 23.46 -19.22
N ALA A 85 1.52 24.01 -18.25
CA ALA A 85 0.41 24.90 -18.50
C ALA A 85 0.96 26.23 -19.04
N THR A 86 1.40 26.24 -20.30
CA THR A 86 1.49 27.48 -21.08
C THR A 86 0.06 27.87 -21.44
N ASN A 87 -0.50 28.82 -20.68
CA ASN A 87 -1.90 29.25 -20.68
C ASN A 87 -2.38 29.98 -21.97
N ASP A 88 -1.75 29.82 -23.14
CA ASP A 88 -1.99 30.70 -24.29
C ASP A 88 -2.36 30.03 -25.62
N TYR A 89 -2.97 28.86 -25.61
CA TYR A 89 -3.56 28.30 -26.83
C TYR A 89 -4.99 27.83 -26.61
N TYR A 90 -5.91 28.45 -27.34
CA TYR A 90 -7.28 27.96 -27.55
C TYR A 90 -7.20 26.51 -28.03
N TYR A 91 -7.70 25.58 -27.23
CA TYR A 91 -7.90 24.19 -27.66
C TYR A 91 -9.06 24.17 -28.65
N GLU A 92 -8.74 23.98 -29.92
CA GLU A 92 -9.69 23.45 -30.90
C GLU A 92 -9.68 21.93 -30.71
N GLU A 93 -10.80 21.37 -30.22
CA GLU A 93 -10.97 19.94 -29.95
C GLU A 93 -10.67 19.12 -31.21
N ALA A 94 -9.49 18.51 -31.26
CA ALA A 94 -9.14 17.54 -32.30
C ALA A 94 -9.99 16.27 -32.14
N PRO A 95 -10.40 15.62 -33.24
CA PRO A 95 -11.23 14.43 -33.17
C PRO A 95 -10.47 13.29 -32.48
N GLU A 96 -11.13 12.66 -31.51
CA GLU A 96 -10.66 11.51 -30.75
C GLU A 96 -9.98 10.48 -31.68
N HIS A 97 -8.74 10.09 -31.36
CA HIS A 97 -7.99 9.12 -32.15
C HIS A 97 -8.71 7.74 -32.13
N PRO A 98 -8.84 7.04 -33.27
CA PRO A 98 -9.63 5.80 -33.40
C PRO A 98 -9.06 4.56 -32.68
N TYR A 99 -7.98 4.73 -31.91
CA TYR A 99 -7.35 3.66 -31.12
C TYR A 99 -7.34 3.94 -29.61
N ASP A 100 -8.05 4.97 -29.14
CA ASP A 100 -8.22 5.20 -27.70
C ASP A 100 -9.31 4.28 -27.12
N TYR A 101 -9.09 2.97 -27.25
CA TYR A 101 -9.83 1.97 -26.51
C TYR A 101 -8.96 1.60 -25.30
N THR A 102 -9.48 1.91 -24.10
CA THR A 102 -9.05 1.41 -22.78
C THR A 102 -8.03 2.22 -21.97
N TYR A 103 -8.29 3.52 -21.80
CA TYR A 103 -8.25 4.07 -20.43
C TYR A 103 -9.67 4.47 -20.04
N ARG A 104 -10.48 3.46 -19.68
CA ARG A 104 -11.59 3.74 -18.77
C ARG A 104 -10.93 4.25 -17.49
N THR A 105 -10.88 5.56 -17.32
CA THR A 105 -11.10 6.13 -16.00
C THR A 105 -12.35 5.44 -15.50
N ASP A 106 -12.20 4.50 -14.57
CA ASP A 106 -13.32 4.05 -13.75
C ASP A 106 -13.79 5.29 -12.99
N ASP A 107 -14.64 6.09 -13.63
CA ASP A 107 -15.49 7.04 -12.94
C ASP A 107 -16.17 6.21 -11.87
N ARG A 108 -15.76 6.43 -10.62
CA ARG A 108 -16.37 5.77 -9.47
C ARG A 108 -17.86 5.97 -9.66
N PRO A 109 -18.67 4.91 -9.85
CA PRO A 109 -20.07 5.08 -10.15
C PRO A 109 -20.64 6.01 -9.08
N HIS A 110 -21.46 7.00 -9.45
CA HIS A 110 -22.14 7.82 -8.45
C HIS A 110 -23.07 6.88 -7.67
N HIS A 111 -22.58 6.33 -6.56
CA HIS A 111 -23.33 5.36 -5.78
C HIS A 111 -24.44 6.13 -5.09
N ASN A 112 -25.70 5.84 -5.41
CA ASN A 112 -26.82 6.32 -4.62
C ASN A 112 -26.56 6.01 -3.14
N GLY A 113 -26.87 6.94 -2.24
CA GLY A 113 -26.67 6.75 -0.79
C GLY A 113 -27.30 5.45 -0.27
N PHE A 114 -28.40 5.02 -0.90
CA PHE A 114 -29.05 3.74 -0.66
C PHE A 114 -28.17 2.52 -1.01
N VAL A 115 -27.46 2.53 -2.14
CA VAL A 115 -26.59 1.42 -2.56
C VAL A 115 -25.38 1.30 -1.63
N ARG A 116 -24.79 2.43 -1.22
CA ARG A 116 -23.74 2.44 -0.18
C ARG A 116 -24.26 1.93 1.16
N PHE A 117 -25.46 2.33 1.57
CA PHE A 117 -26.10 1.82 2.77
C PHE A 117 -26.31 0.31 2.69
N CYS A 118 -26.87 -0.21 1.60
CA CYS A 118 -27.06 -1.65 1.40
C CYS A 118 -25.73 -2.43 1.36
N GLN A 119 -24.66 -1.86 0.79
CA GLN A 119 -23.34 -2.46 0.79
C GLN A 119 -22.75 -2.55 2.19
N VAL A 120 -22.81 -1.46 2.96
CA VAL A 120 -22.36 -1.43 4.36
C VAL A 120 -23.20 -2.36 5.24
N ALA A 121 -24.52 -2.32 5.10
CA ALA A 121 -25.44 -3.20 5.81
C ALA A 121 -25.23 -4.67 5.44
N GLY A 122 -24.95 -4.97 4.17
CA GLY A 122 -24.64 -6.32 3.69
C GLY A 122 -23.34 -6.86 4.29
N VAL A 123 -22.26 -6.06 4.28
CA VAL A 123 -20.98 -6.44 4.89
C VAL A 123 -21.11 -6.59 6.40
N LEU A 124 -21.83 -5.69 7.08
CA LEU A 124 -22.10 -5.78 8.51
C LEU A 124 -22.91 -7.03 8.85
N SER A 125 -23.99 -7.29 8.10
CA SER A 125 -24.87 -8.44 8.32
C SER A 125 -24.15 -9.75 8.08
N LEU A 126 -23.31 -9.85 7.04
CA LEU A 126 -22.52 -11.05 6.77
C LEU A 126 -21.48 -11.28 7.86
N ASN A 127 -20.80 -10.20 8.31
CA ASN A 127 -19.85 -10.28 9.42
C ASN A 127 -20.55 -10.66 10.73
N PHE A 128 -21.76 -10.15 10.99
CA PHE A 128 -22.57 -10.58 12.13
C PHE A 128 -22.94 -12.06 12.01
N LEU A 129 -23.51 -12.52 10.88
CA LEU A 129 -23.99 -13.89 10.72
C LEU A 129 -22.84 -14.92 10.73
N PHE A 130 -21.62 -14.57 10.34
CA PHE A 130 -20.50 -15.50 10.43
C PHE A 130 -19.71 -15.36 11.73
N MET A 131 -19.27 -14.15 12.06
CA MET A 131 -18.35 -13.93 13.17
C MET A 131 -19.03 -14.03 14.54
N PHE A 132 -20.30 -13.63 14.66
CA PHE A 132 -21.04 -13.74 15.93
C PHE A 132 -21.07 -15.20 16.41
N TRP A 133 -21.38 -16.14 15.52
CA TRP A 133 -21.45 -17.56 15.85
C TRP A 133 -20.08 -18.15 16.18
N MET A 134 -19.03 -17.72 15.52
CA MET A 134 -17.65 -18.13 15.86
C MET A 134 -17.22 -17.63 17.24
N ILE A 135 -17.56 -16.39 17.59
CA ILE A 135 -17.28 -15.83 18.92
C ILE A 135 -18.13 -16.54 19.97
N PHE A 136 -19.41 -16.77 19.68
CA PHE A 136 -20.34 -17.45 20.56
C PHE A 136 -19.90 -18.88 20.88
N THR A 137 -19.51 -19.66 19.86
CA THR A 137 -19.03 -21.04 20.07
C THR A 137 -17.76 -21.06 20.91
N ALA A 138 -16.83 -20.13 20.69
CA ALA A 138 -15.61 -20.06 21.47
C ALA A 138 -15.87 -19.67 22.95
N ILE A 139 -16.82 -18.76 23.21
CA ILE A 139 -17.25 -18.42 24.57
C ILE A 139 -17.89 -19.64 25.25
N MET A 140 -18.77 -20.36 24.55
CA MET A 140 -19.42 -21.57 25.08
C MET A 140 -18.43 -22.69 25.35
N LEU A 141 -17.39 -22.85 24.51
CA LEU A 141 -16.31 -23.79 24.73
C LEU A 141 -15.53 -23.44 26.02
N LEU A 142 -15.19 -22.16 26.20
CA LEU A 142 -14.53 -21.70 27.43
C LEU A 142 -15.41 -21.91 28.65
N PHE A 143 -16.69 -21.57 28.57
CA PHE A 143 -17.65 -21.79 29.64
C PHE A 143 -17.77 -23.28 30.02
N SER A 144 -17.86 -24.16 29.02
CA SER A 144 -17.86 -25.61 29.22
C SER A 144 -16.59 -26.09 29.90
N GLY A 145 -15.42 -25.56 29.51
CA GLY A 145 -14.14 -25.90 30.15
C GLY A 145 -14.11 -25.49 31.62
N TRP A 146 -14.57 -24.27 31.94
CA TRP A 146 -14.70 -23.79 33.32
C TRP A 146 -15.65 -24.66 34.14
N LEU A 147 -16.83 -24.96 33.60
CA LEU A 147 -17.82 -25.80 34.26
C LEU A 147 -17.29 -27.21 34.53
N ALA A 148 -16.61 -27.83 33.55
CA ALA A 148 -15.99 -29.14 33.71
C ALA A 148 -14.89 -29.13 34.79
N ALA A 149 -14.02 -28.13 34.80
CA ALA A 149 -12.96 -28.00 35.79
C ALA A 149 -13.52 -27.84 37.22
N VAL A 150 -14.58 -27.03 37.38
CA VAL A 150 -15.28 -26.86 38.66
C VAL A 150 -15.97 -28.16 39.09
N LEU A 151 -16.66 -28.84 38.19
CA LEU A 151 -17.31 -30.13 38.50
C LEU A 151 -16.28 -31.19 38.94
N PHE A 152 -15.12 -31.24 38.29
CA PHE A 152 -14.06 -32.16 38.66
C PHE A 152 -13.46 -31.89 40.05
N LEU A 153 -13.50 -30.65 40.55
CA LEU A 153 -13.10 -30.34 41.93
C LEU A 153 -14.01 -31.02 42.97
N PHE A 154 -15.29 -31.20 42.66
CA PHE A 154 -16.24 -31.88 43.54
C PHE A 154 -16.17 -33.41 43.46
N SER A 155 -15.43 -33.95 42.48
CA SER A 155 -15.28 -35.39 42.25
C SER A 155 -14.89 -36.20 43.51
N PRO A 156 -13.92 -35.78 44.35
CA PRO A 156 -13.51 -36.53 45.53
C PRO A 156 -14.61 -36.66 46.59
N ILE A 157 -15.53 -35.69 46.66
CA ILE A 157 -16.65 -35.72 47.60
C ILE A 157 -17.59 -36.86 47.24
N LEU A 158 -17.91 -37.01 45.94
CA LEU A 158 -18.71 -38.12 45.43
C LEU A 158 -17.99 -39.47 45.64
N GLY A 159 -16.68 -39.51 45.41
CA GLY A 159 -15.84 -40.68 45.71
C GLY A 159 -15.92 -41.08 47.19
N GLY A 160 -15.80 -40.13 48.12
CA GLY A 160 -15.91 -40.37 49.54
C GLY A 160 -17.26 -40.95 49.96
N ILE A 161 -18.36 -40.33 49.49
CA ILE A 161 -19.73 -40.83 49.74
C ILE A 161 -19.89 -42.28 49.28
N SER A 162 -19.34 -42.63 48.12
CA SER A 162 -19.45 -43.99 47.58
C SER A 162 -18.82 -45.06 48.48
N VAL A 163 -17.75 -44.72 49.19
CA VAL A 163 -17.04 -45.63 50.10
C VAL A 163 -17.81 -45.84 51.39
N PHE A 164 -18.37 -44.77 51.96
CA PHE A 164 -19.18 -44.88 53.18
C PHE A 164 -20.50 -45.62 52.95
N ALA A 165 -21.10 -45.46 51.78
CA ALA A 165 -22.39 -46.08 51.47
C ALA A 165 -22.29 -47.51 50.94
N GLY A 166 -21.10 -47.99 50.54
CA GLY A 166 -20.89 -49.37 50.12
C GLY A 166 -21.67 -49.78 48.86
N PHE A 167 -22.01 -48.82 47.98
CA PHE A 167 -22.88 -49.07 46.83
C PHE A 167 -22.28 -49.94 45.72
N ASN A 168 -20.97 -50.24 45.75
CA ASN A 168 -20.27 -50.86 44.63
C ASN A 168 -19.08 -51.71 45.10
N ASP A 169 -18.80 -52.84 44.46
CA ASP A 169 -17.65 -53.70 44.81
C ASP A 169 -16.29 -53.03 44.48
N GLY A 170 -16.30 -52.05 43.55
CA GLY A 170 -15.13 -51.31 43.07
C GLY A 170 -14.85 -49.97 43.76
N THR A 171 -15.27 -49.76 45.01
CA THR A 171 -15.18 -48.45 45.70
C THR A 171 -13.78 -47.83 45.77
N MET A 172 -12.73 -48.64 45.99
CA MET A 172 -11.35 -48.14 46.06
C MET A 172 -10.83 -47.60 44.73
N PHE A 173 -11.22 -48.25 43.62
CA PHE A 173 -10.91 -47.75 42.27
C PHE A 173 -11.66 -46.45 41.98
N GLN A 174 -12.93 -46.36 42.38
CA GLN A 174 -13.73 -45.15 42.25
C GLN A 174 -13.13 -43.96 43.03
N LEU A 175 -12.57 -44.20 44.23
CA LEU A 175 -11.83 -43.17 44.97
C LEU A 175 -10.60 -42.68 44.22
N PHE A 176 -9.76 -43.60 43.74
CA PHE A 176 -8.56 -43.24 42.99
C PHE A 176 -8.90 -42.41 41.75
N LEU A 177 -9.92 -42.82 40.99
CA LEU A 177 -10.38 -42.09 39.81
C LEU A 177 -10.91 -40.70 40.18
N SER A 178 -11.64 -40.58 41.30
CA SER A 178 -12.17 -39.29 41.77
C SER A 178 -11.06 -38.30 42.14
N LEU A 179 -9.99 -38.79 42.78
CA LEU A 179 -8.82 -38.00 43.15
C LEU A 179 -8.02 -37.58 41.91
N PHE A 180 -7.88 -38.49 40.93
CA PHE A 180 -7.26 -38.20 39.64
C PHE A 180 -8.03 -37.12 38.87
N LEU A 181 -9.36 -37.22 38.77
CA LEU A 181 -10.21 -36.21 38.14
C LEU A 181 -10.09 -34.85 38.84
N CYS A 182 -10.02 -34.83 40.17
CA CYS A 182 -9.79 -33.60 40.93
C CYS A 182 -8.45 -32.95 40.57
N GLY A 183 -7.38 -33.75 40.49
CA GLY A 183 -6.07 -33.28 40.00
C GLY A 183 -6.15 -32.70 38.59
N ALA A 184 -6.87 -33.37 37.68
CA ALA A 184 -7.11 -32.87 36.32
C ALA A 184 -7.93 -31.55 36.33
N GLY A 185 -8.89 -31.39 37.24
CA GLY A 185 -9.66 -30.17 37.44
C GLY A 185 -8.78 -28.98 37.87
N ILE A 186 -7.88 -29.18 38.83
CA ILE A 186 -6.93 -28.15 39.30
C ILE A 186 -6.00 -27.71 38.16
N ILE A 187 -5.43 -28.67 37.42
CA ILE A 187 -4.60 -28.38 36.24
C ILE A 187 -5.43 -27.65 35.18
N GLY A 188 -6.68 -28.08 34.97
CA GLY A 188 -7.63 -27.42 34.09
C GLY A 188 -7.82 -25.94 34.43
N LEU A 189 -8.07 -25.61 35.70
CA LEU A 189 -8.20 -24.21 36.15
C LEU A 189 -6.92 -23.39 35.90
N LEU A 190 -5.75 -23.99 36.11
CA LEU A 190 -4.47 -23.33 35.86
C LEU A 190 -4.30 -22.99 34.38
N ILE A 191 -4.76 -23.84 33.46
CA ILE A 191 -4.69 -23.62 32.00
C ILE A 191 -5.80 -22.67 31.53
N LEU A 192 -7.02 -22.81 32.05
CA LEU A 192 -8.19 -22.00 31.66
C LEU A 192 -8.03 -20.52 31.99
N THR A 193 -7.32 -20.17 33.08
CA THR A 193 -7.11 -18.78 33.49
C THR A 193 -6.28 -17.94 32.49
N PRO A 194 -5.07 -18.33 32.05
CA PRO A 194 -4.34 -17.61 31.00
C PRO A 194 -5.05 -17.71 29.65
N LEU A 195 -5.71 -18.83 29.34
CA LEU A 195 -6.46 -18.99 28.09
C LEU A 195 -7.62 -17.99 27.99
N THR A 196 -8.38 -17.79 29.07
CA THR A 196 -9.46 -16.81 29.12
C THR A 196 -8.94 -15.37 28.96
N LYS A 197 -7.79 -15.04 29.60
CA LYS A 197 -7.13 -13.73 29.43
C LYS A 197 -6.67 -13.50 27.99
N PHE A 198 -6.09 -14.52 27.35
CA PHE A 198 -5.70 -14.46 25.94
C PHE A 198 -6.91 -14.21 25.04
N PHE A 199 -7.97 -15.00 25.21
CA PHE A 199 -9.20 -14.86 24.42
C PHE A 199 -9.82 -13.46 24.56
N GLY A 200 -9.85 -12.92 25.79
CA GLY A 200 -10.32 -11.56 26.04
C GLY A 200 -9.49 -10.48 25.34
N LYS A 201 -8.16 -10.63 25.26
CA LYS A 201 -7.29 -9.71 24.50
C LYS A 201 -7.58 -9.74 23.00
N VAL A 202 -7.72 -10.95 22.44
CA VAL A 202 -8.04 -11.14 21.02
C VAL A 202 -9.41 -10.56 20.69
N LEU A 203 -10.42 -10.85 21.52
CA LEU A 203 -11.77 -10.33 21.34
C LEU A 203 -11.81 -8.79 21.41
N LYS A 204 -11.08 -8.19 22.36
CA LYS A 204 -10.96 -6.73 22.46
C LYS A 204 -10.32 -6.13 21.20
N HIS A 205 -9.25 -6.73 20.72
CA HIS A 205 -8.57 -6.26 19.51
C HIS A 205 -9.48 -6.36 18.28
N TYR A 206 -10.19 -7.48 18.14
CA TYR A 206 -11.18 -7.69 17.08
C TYR A 206 -12.30 -6.64 17.14
N LEU A 207 -12.88 -6.40 18.32
CA LEU A 207 -13.97 -5.43 18.49
C LEU A 207 -13.50 -4.00 18.15
N GLN A 208 -12.30 -3.63 18.62
CA GLN A 208 -11.68 -2.34 18.30
C GLN A 208 -11.36 -2.19 16.81
N TRP A 209 -10.93 -3.26 16.15
CA TRP A 209 -10.71 -3.26 14.70
C TRP A 209 -12.05 -3.08 13.96
N ASN A 210 -13.09 -3.83 14.32
CA ASN A 210 -14.40 -3.74 13.69
C ASN A 210 -15.00 -2.32 13.82
N ILE A 211 -14.88 -1.70 15.00
CA ILE A 211 -15.31 -0.32 15.23
C ILE A 211 -14.49 0.67 14.37
N ARG A 212 -13.17 0.51 14.25
CA ARG A 212 -12.33 1.36 13.39
C ARG A 212 -12.68 1.22 11.91
N VAL A 213 -12.92 -0.01 11.43
CA VAL A 213 -13.39 -0.28 10.06
C VAL A 213 -14.71 0.44 9.81
N LEU A 214 -15.67 0.34 10.73
CA LEU A 214 -16.98 0.99 10.59
C LEU A 214 -16.90 2.52 10.59
N ARG A 215 -15.90 3.08 11.27
CA ARG A 215 -15.66 4.53 11.29
C ARG A 215 -14.91 5.05 10.06
N GLY A 216 -14.37 4.16 9.22
CA GLY A 216 -13.56 4.52 8.06
C GLY A 216 -12.17 5.05 8.40
N GLU A 217 -11.64 4.73 9.60
CA GLU A 217 -10.31 5.16 10.07
C GLU A 217 -9.16 4.24 9.58
N ILE A 218 -9.37 3.50 8.49
CA ILE A 218 -8.42 2.52 7.94
C ILE A 218 -8.14 2.83 6.47
#